data_AF-A0A7V5C2A6-F1
#
_entry.id   AF-A0A7V5C2A6-F1
#
_cell.length_a   1.000
_cell.length_b   1.000
_cell.length_c   1.000
_cell.angle_alpha   90.00
_cell.angle_beta   90.00
_cell.angle_gamma   90.00
#
_symmetry.space_group_name_H-M   'P 1'
#
loop_
_entity.id
_entity.type
_entity.pdbx_description
1 polymer ?
#
loop_
_entity_poly.entity_id
_entity_poly.type
_entity_poly.pdbx_seq_one_letter_code
_entity_poly.pdbx_strand_id
1 'polypeptide(L)' 'MPPSSSGRRRPVYALGLLVTLVFAPTPVAAADGVGLVDPETGRWHLRDAAGATSSFYYGDPGDVPFVGDWDCDGIDT' A
#
# COMPACT_ATOMS: atom_id res chain seq x y z
N MET A 1 4.39 -68.24 21.97
CA MET A 1 5.32 -67.28 21.35
C MET A 1 4.96 -67.11 19.87
N PRO A 2 4.46 -65.93 19.43
CA PRO A 2 4.37 -65.53 18.02
C PRO A 2 5.65 -64.79 17.57
N PRO A 3 5.90 -64.62 16.25
CA PRO A 3 5.59 -63.33 15.59
C PRO A 3 4.95 -63.54 14.20
N SER A 4 3.86 -62.86 13.85
CA SER A 4 3.72 -61.48 13.34
C SER A 4 4.12 -61.26 11.87
N SER A 5 3.09 -61.10 11.04
CA SER A 5 2.90 -60.11 9.95
C SER A 5 3.94 -59.95 8.82
N SER A 6 3.45 -60.04 7.57
CA SER A 6 3.93 -59.12 6.53
C SER A 6 2.77 -58.71 5.60
N GLY A 7 1.93 -57.79 6.10
CA GLY A 7 0.99 -57.05 5.26
C GLY A 7 1.77 -56.23 4.23
N ARG A 8 1.56 -56.51 2.95
CA ARG A 8 2.19 -55.80 1.84
C ARG A 8 1.59 -54.40 1.73
N ARG A 9 2.07 -53.46 2.54
CA ARG A 9 1.73 -52.03 2.40
C ARG A 9 2.39 -51.51 1.12
N ARG A 10 1.57 -51.21 0.12
CA ARG A 10 2.01 -50.50 -1.09
C ARG A 10 2.34 -49.07 -0.66
N PRO A 11 3.58 -48.57 -0.82
CA PRO A 11 3.85 -47.17 -0.57
C PRO A 11 3.20 -46.36 -1.70
N VAL A 12 2.17 -45.60 -1.37
CA VAL A 12 1.68 -44.53 -2.23
C VAL A 12 2.62 -43.34 -1.96
N TYR A 13 3.46 -43.02 -2.94
CA TYR A 13 4.27 -41.81 -2.88
C TYR A 13 3.35 -40.61 -3.19
N ALA A 14 2.89 -39.92 -2.15
CA ALA A 14 2.28 -38.61 -2.30
C ALA A 14 3.41 -37.62 -2.62
N LEU A 15 3.56 -37.27 -3.89
CA LEU A 15 4.45 -36.20 -4.33
C LEU A 15 3.89 -34.87 -3.80
N GLY A 16 4.46 -34.37 -2.71
CA GLY A 16 4.10 -33.07 -2.14
C GLY A 16 4.47 -31.95 -3.10
N LEU A 17 3.46 -31.27 -3.65
CA LEU A 17 3.66 -30.04 -4.40
C LEU A 17 4.05 -28.93 -3.41
N LEU A 18 5.33 -28.55 -3.39
CA LEU A 18 5.78 -27.40 -2.64
C LEU A 18 5.47 -26.14 -3.45
N VAL A 19 4.35 -25.47 -3.15
CA VAL A 19 4.06 -24.15 -3.69
C VAL A 19 4.80 -23.12 -2.84
N THR A 20 5.96 -22.65 -3.31
CA THR A 20 6.61 -21.47 -2.73
C THR A 20 5.86 -20.24 -3.22
N LEU A 21 5.00 -19.69 -2.36
CA LEU A 21 4.38 -18.39 -2.60
C LEU A 21 5.48 -17.32 -2.49
N VAL A 22 5.95 -16.79 -3.61
CA VAL A 22 6.81 -15.60 -3.61
C VAL A 22 5.89 -14.41 -3.36
N PHE A 23 5.86 -13.93 -2.12
CA PHE A 23 5.28 -12.62 -1.81
C PHE A 23 6.27 -11.56 -2.26
N ALA A 24 6.13 -11.07 -3.50
CA ALA A 24 6.73 -9.79 -3.84
C ALA A 24 6.05 -8.73 -2.95
N PRO A 25 6.79 -7.88 -2.22
CA PRO A 25 6.16 -6.76 -1.54
C PRO A 25 5.49 -5.92 -2.62
N THR A 26 4.16 -5.78 -2.55
CA THR A 26 3.50 -4.69 -3.26
C THR A 26 4.22 -3.41 -2.82
N PRO A 27 4.74 -2.59 -3.74
CA PRO A 27 5.33 -1.33 -3.33
C PRO A 27 4.26 -0.58 -2.53
N VAL A 28 4.53 -0.34 -1.24
CA VAL A 28 3.73 0.61 -0.50
C VAL A 28 3.99 1.96 -1.17
N ALA A 29 2.91 2.67 -1.54
CA ALA A 29 3.06 4.02 -2.06
C ALA A 29 3.99 4.81 -1.12
N ALA A 30 4.86 5.64 -1.71
CA ALA A 30 5.70 6.54 -0.91
C ALA A 30 4.78 7.35 0.01
N ALA A 31 5.22 7.61 1.25
CA ALA A 31 4.39 8.32 2.21
C ALA A 31 3.87 9.64 1.61
N ASP A 32 2.57 9.88 1.69
CA ASP A 32 1.97 11.06 1.09
C ASP A 32 2.45 12.35 1.73
N GLY A 33 2.44 13.42 0.94
CA GLY A 33 2.58 14.79 1.46
C GLY A 33 1.33 15.22 2.23
N VAL A 34 1.41 16.38 2.90
CA VAL A 34 0.25 17.02 3.51
C VAL A 34 0.15 18.48 3.07
N GLY A 35 -1.09 18.94 2.84
CA GLY A 35 -1.41 20.32 2.53
C GLY A 35 -2.21 20.99 3.64
N LEU A 36 -1.91 22.26 3.89
CA LEU A 36 -2.72 23.15 4.74
C LEU A 36 -3.05 24.42 3.95
N VAL A 37 -4.32 24.81 3.99
CA VAL A 37 -4.83 26.05 3.40
C VAL A 37 -5.24 27.01 4.51
N ASP A 38 -4.77 28.25 4.39
CA ASP A 38 -5.36 29.40 5.07
C ASP A 38 -6.38 30.06 4.12
N PRO A 39 -7.68 29.77 4.30
CA PRO A 39 -8.72 30.30 3.41
C PRO A 39 -8.90 31.80 3.59
N GLU A 40 -8.48 32.42 4.70
CA GLU A 40 -8.61 33.87 4.89
C GLU A 40 -7.64 34.64 4.01
N THR A 41 -6.51 34.03 3.63
CA THR A 41 -5.46 34.70 2.85
C THR A 41 -5.14 34.04 1.51
N GLY A 42 -5.74 32.88 1.21
CA GLY A 42 -5.44 32.10 0.00
C GLY A 42 -4.02 31.52 0.00
N ARG A 43 -3.42 31.36 1.19
CA ARG A 43 -2.05 30.85 1.34
C ARG A 43 -2.06 29.34 1.52
N TRP A 44 -1.23 28.68 0.73
CA TRP A 44 -1.03 27.23 0.75
C TRP A 44 0.32 26.90 1.39
N HIS A 45 0.32 25.84 2.19
CA HIS A 45 1.51 25.24 2.76
C HIS A 45 1.54 23.76 2.41
N LEU A 46 2.60 23.32 1.73
CA LEU A 46 2.79 21.91 1.39
C LEU A 46 4.01 21.37 2.12
N ARG A 47 3.89 20.14 2.62
CA ARG A 47 5.01 19.35 3.13
C ARG A 47 5.11 18.06 2.31
N ASP A 48 6.29 17.78 1.78
CA ASP A 48 6.54 16.53 1.06
C ASP A 48 6.82 15.34 1.99
N ALA A 49 6.92 14.15 1.39
CA ALA A 49 7.23 12.90 2.09
C ALA A 49 8.56 12.95 2.86
N ALA A 50 9.54 13.70 2.36
CA ALA A 50 10.87 13.86 2.96
C ALA A 50 10.89 14.92 4.08
N GLY A 51 9.81 15.68 4.24
CA GLY A 51 9.67 16.73 5.23
C GLY A 51 10.08 18.13 4.78
N ALA A 52 10.41 18.32 3.49
CA ALA A 52 10.62 19.67 2.97
C ALA A 52 9.27 20.40 2.87
N THR A 53 9.29 21.71 3.14
CA THR A 53 8.09 22.54 3.16
C THR A 53 8.18 23.66 2.14
N SER A 54 7.07 23.95 1.46
CA SER A 54 6.94 25.09 0.55
C SER A 54 5.66 25.86 0.84
N SER A 55 5.59 27.12 0.38
CA SER A 55 4.40 27.94 0.55
C SER A 55 4.23 28.90 -0.61
N PHE A 56 2.99 29.09 -1.04
CA PHE A 56 2.62 29.94 -2.16
C PHE A 56 1.17 30.43 -2.02
N TYR A 57 0.78 31.38 -2.86
CA TYR A 57 -0.61 31.85 -2.94
C TYR A 57 -1.30 31.20 -4.14
N TYR A 58 -2.53 30.75 -3.94
CA TYR A 58 -3.38 30.18 -5.00
C TYR A 58 -4.85 30.26 -4.61
N GLY A 59 -5.72 30.57 -5.58
CA GLY A 59 -7.12 30.88 -5.33
C GLY A 59 -7.34 32.27 -4.73
N ASP A 60 -8.60 32.58 -4.41
CA ASP A 60 -9.01 33.82 -3.75
C ASP A 60 -9.29 33.57 -2.24
N PRO A 61 -9.10 34.60 -1.38
CA PRO A 61 -9.57 34.56 -0.01
C PRO A 61 -11.06 34.17 0.10
N GLY A 62 -11.33 33.13 0.88
CA GLY A 62 -12.65 32.53 1.08
C GLY A 62 -12.88 31.23 0.30
N ASP A 63 -11.99 30.89 -0.64
CA ASP A 63 -12.07 29.62 -1.36
C ASP A 63 -11.85 28.43 -0.43
N VAL A 64 -12.61 27.36 -0.66
CA VAL A 64 -12.50 26.09 0.08
C VAL A 64 -11.85 25.05 -0.84
N PRO A 65 -10.71 24.45 -0.46
CA PRO A 65 -10.03 23.47 -1.30
C PRO A 65 -10.81 22.16 -1.39
N PHE A 66 -10.77 21.52 -2.57
CA PHE A 66 -11.31 20.18 -2.82
C PHE A 66 -10.22 19.32 -3.49
N VAL A 67 -10.07 18.08 -3.02
CA VAL A 67 -8.95 17.19 -3.38
C VAL A 67 -9.46 15.75 -3.48
N GLY A 68 -8.83 14.93 -4.32
CA GLY A 68 -9.10 13.49 -4.41
C GLY A 68 -8.40 12.82 -5.59
N ASP A 69 -8.51 11.50 -5.66
CA ASP A 69 -8.13 10.68 -6.82
C ASP A 69 -9.16 10.82 -7.94
N TRP A 70 -8.79 11.52 -9.02
CA TRP A 70 -9.68 11.86 -10.12
C TRP A 70 -9.71 10.83 -11.24
N ASP A 71 -8.71 9.96 -11.34
CA ASP A 71 -8.59 8.94 -12.38
C ASP A 71 -8.73 7.50 -11.87
N CYS A 72 -8.96 7.35 -10.56
CA CYS A 72 -9.24 6.11 -9.84
C CYS A 72 -8.05 5.13 -9.83
N ASP A 73 -6.82 5.62 -9.89
CA ASP A 73 -5.62 4.77 -9.85
C ASP A 73 -5.17 4.39 -8.42
N GLY A 74 -5.82 4.95 -7.40
CA GLY A 74 -5.50 4.77 -5.99
C GLY A 74 -4.38 5.68 -5.49
N ILE A 75 -4.02 6.71 -6.26
CA ILE A 75 -3.05 7.75 -5.94
C ILE A 75 -3.76 9.10 -6.08
N ASP A 76 -3.86 9.85 -4.98
CA ASP A 76 -4.44 11.19 -5.01
C ASP A 76 -3.55 12.14 -5.85
N THR A 77 -4.13 12.87 -6.80
CA THR A 77 -3.47 13.88 -7.65
C THR A 77 -4.10 15.27 -7.53
#